data_AF-A0A954WK03-F1
#
_entry.id   AF-A0A954WK03-F1
#
_cell.length_a   1.000
_cell.length_b   1.000
_cell.length_c   1.000
_cell.angle_alpha   90.00
_cell.angle_beta   90.00
_cell.angle_gamma   90.00
#
_symmetry.space_group_name_H-M   'P 1'
#
loop_
_entity.id
_entity.type
_entity.pdbx_description
1 polymer ?
#
loop_
_entity_poly.entity_id
_entity_poly.type
_entity_poly.pdbx_seq_one_letter_code
_entity_poly.pdbx_strand_id
1 'polypeptide(L)'
;EEPSSSAPKKQRRKTGKETSAKSSGSTQQPKAKKYGGTRGGGAVNTLVSVYEKGFFKTPRVIGDIVSHCEVNLARKIKASDISGKLGRMVRNGELTRNKNADGQYEYKNA
;
A
#
# COMPACT_ATOMS: atom_id res chain seq x y z
N GLU A 1 -4.65 24.56 -64.21
CA GLU A 1 -5.71 23.76 -63.56
C GLU A 1 -5.28 22.31 -63.56
N GLU A 2 -5.35 21.71 -62.39
CA GLU A 2 -4.67 20.48 -61.95
C GLU A 2 -5.03 19.23 -62.79
N PRO A 3 -4.04 18.49 -63.32
CA PRO A 3 -4.16 17.07 -63.59
C PRO A 3 -3.59 16.27 -62.41
N SER A 4 -4.16 15.12 -62.08
CA SER A 4 -3.42 13.86 -61.97
C SER A 4 -4.20 12.79 -61.20
N SER A 5 -4.59 11.75 -61.95
CA SER A 5 -4.85 10.42 -61.45
C SER A 5 -3.52 9.68 -61.33
N SER A 6 -3.17 9.12 -60.16
CA SER A 6 -2.33 7.92 -60.02
C SER A 6 -2.19 7.43 -58.56
N ALA A 7 -2.22 6.11 -58.40
CA ALA A 7 -2.33 5.31 -57.17
C ALA A 7 -1.21 5.47 -56.11
N PRO A 8 -1.42 4.91 -54.90
CA PRO A 8 -0.43 3.91 -54.45
C PRO A 8 -1.02 2.64 -53.77
N LYS A 9 -0.62 1.51 -54.36
CA LYS A 9 -0.12 0.24 -53.78
C LYS A 9 -0.70 -0.28 -52.45
N LYS A 10 -1.45 -1.40 -52.58
CA LYS A 10 -1.68 -2.42 -51.54
C LYS A 10 -0.35 -2.93 -50.96
N GLN A 11 -0.15 -2.82 -49.64
CA GLN A 11 0.72 -3.73 -48.89
C GLN A 11 -0.03 -4.38 -47.71
N ARG A 12 -0.38 -5.64 -47.96
CA ARG A 12 -0.59 -6.80 -47.06
C ARG A 12 -1.08 -6.51 -45.63
N ARG A 13 -2.36 -6.87 -45.40
CA ARG A 13 -2.96 -7.16 -44.10
C ARG A 13 -2.13 -8.21 -43.34
N LYS A 14 -1.78 -7.92 -42.08
CA LYS A 14 -1.67 -8.93 -41.02
C LYS A 14 -2.65 -8.59 -39.91
N THR A 15 -3.51 -9.56 -39.69
CA THR A 15 -4.64 -9.63 -38.78
C THR A 15 -4.21 -9.54 -37.31
N GLY A 16 -5.01 -8.81 -36.52
CA GLY A 16 -5.31 -9.16 -35.14
C GLY A 16 -4.44 -8.55 -34.04
N LYS A 17 -4.91 -7.44 -33.45
CA LYS A 17 -5.45 -7.47 -32.08
C LYS A 17 -6.24 -6.18 -31.82
N GLU A 18 -7.55 -6.32 -31.78
CA GLU A 18 -8.49 -5.29 -31.33
C GLU A 18 -8.29 -4.99 -29.85
N THR A 19 -8.33 -3.70 -29.52
CA THR A 19 -9.17 -3.02 -28.50
C THR A 19 -8.46 -1.70 -28.12
N SER A 20 -8.87 -0.60 -28.76
CA SER A 20 -9.80 0.42 -28.19
C SER A 20 -9.14 1.19 -27.04
N ALA A 21 -8.56 2.36 -27.30
CA ALA A 21 -9.19 3.70 -27.27
C ALA A 21 -8.53 4.49 -26.11
N LYS A 22 -7.72 5.52 -26.40
CA LYS A 22 -8.09 6.96 -26.41
C LYS A 22 -8.61 7.41 -25.02
N SER A 23 -8.08 8.41 -24.31
CA SER A 23 -7.04 9.42 -24.52
C SER A 23 -6.73 10.04 -23.15
N SER A 24 -5.53 10.58 -23.01
CA SER A 24 -5.22 11.87 -22.36
C SER A 24 -5.83 12.17 -20.97
N GLY A 25 -5.00 11.99 -19.95
CA GLY A 25 -5.14 12.66 -18.66
C GLY A 25 -3.80 12.67 -17.95
N SER A 26 -3.07 13.79 -18.07
CA SER A 26 -1.78 14.06 -17.44
C SER A 26 -1.79 13.67 -15.96
N THR A 27 -0.80 12.89 -15.49
CA THR A 27 -0.07 13.09 -14.22
C THR A 27 0.95 11.95 -14.03
N GLN A 28 2.22 12.31 -14.19
CA GLN A 28 3.41 11.84 -13.46
C GLN A 28 3.63 10.32 -13.30
N GLN A 29 4.64 9.84 -14.03
CA GLN A 29 5.60 8.77 -13.67
C GLN A 29 5.16 7.76 -12.58
N PRO A 30 5.07 6.45 -12.86
CA PRO A 30 5.45 5.48 -11.85
C PRO A 30 6.98 5.49 -11.77
N LYS A 31 7.55 6.53 -11.15
CA LYS A 31 8.85 6.40 -10.50
C LYS A 31 8.59 5.34 -9.45
N ALA A 32 8.98 4.10 -9.75
CA ALA A 32 9.07 3.05 -8.76
C ALA A 32 9.97 3.62 -7.66
N LYS A 33 9.35 4.22 -6.63
CA LYS A 33 10.03 4.63 -5.43
C LYS A 33 10.64 3.34 -4.92
N LYS A 34 11.96 3.24 -5.03
CA LYS A 34 12.71 2.25 -4.28
C LYS A 34 12.33 2.50 -2.84
N TYR A 35 11.40 1.69 -2.34
CA TYR A 35 11.16 1.60 -0.91
C TYR A 35 12.47 1.06 -0.37
N GLY A 36 13.33 1.97 0.08
CA GLY A 36 14.41 1.68 1.02
C GLY A 36 13.77 1.28 2.33
N GLY A 37 13.07 0.15 2.33
CA GLY A 37 12.69 -0.56 3.52
C GLY A 37 13.87 -1.46 3.82
N THR A 38 14.66 -1.09 4.82
CA THR A 38 15.50 -2.06 5.51
C THR A 38 14.68 -3.34 5.66
N ARG A 39 15.15 -4.43 5.05
CA ARG A 39 14.61 -5.78 5.22
C ARG A 39 14.75 -6.15 6.70
N GLY A 40 13.85 -5.65 7.52
CA GLY A 40 13.84 -5.82 8.96
C GLY A 40 12.58 -6.56 9.34
N GLY A 41 12.59 -7.89 9.20
CA GLY A 41 11.53 -8.75 9.72
C GLY A 41 11.23 -8.53 11.22
N GLY A 42 12.07 -7.76 11.92
CA GLY A 42 11.89 -7.35 13.31
C GLY A 42 10.64 -6.52 13.59
N ALA A 43 10.24 -5.58 12.73
CA ALA A 43 9.09 -4.71 13.04
C ALA A 43 7.78 -5.52 13.07
N VAL A 44 7.59 -6.39 12.09
CA VAL A 44 6.44 -7.30 11.99
C VAL A 44 6.46 -8.31 13.13
N ASN A 45 7.63 -8.92 13.41
CA ASN A 45 7.74 -9.90 14.49
C ASN A 45 7.45 -9.26 15.86
N THR A 46 7.93 -8.04 16.09
CA THR A 46 7.66 -7.29 17.32
C THR A 46 6.18 -7.00 17.47
N LEU A 47 5.50 -6.61 16.38
CA LEU A 47 4.05 -6.38 16.41
C LEU A 47 3.28 -7.66 16.77
N VAL A 48 3.70 -8.82 16.23
CA VAL A 48 3.12 -10.11 16.59
C VAL A 48 3.33 -10.41 18.08
N SER A 49 4.54 -10.20 18.61
CA SER A 49 4.78 -10.36 20.06
C SER A 49 3.94 -9.42 20.92
N VAL A 50 3.71 -8.18 20.49
CA VAL A 50 2.83 -7.22 21.17
C VAL A 50 1.37 -7.68 21.13
N TYR A 51 0.95 -8.28 20.01
CA TYR A 51 -0.37 -8.89 19.86
C TYR A 51 -0.56 -10.11 20.77
N GLU A 52 0.40 -11.03 20.80
CA GLU A 52 0.39 -12.21 21.67
C GLU A 52 0.38 -11.84 23.17
N LYS A 53 1.07 -10.76 23.54
CA LYS A 53 1.02 -10.19 24.91
C LYS A 53 -0.34 -9.58 25.26
N GLY A 54 -1.27 -9.47 24.32
CA GLY A 54 -2.61 -8.94 24.55
C GLY A 54 -2.63 -7.41 24.70
N PHE A 55 -1.67 -6.69 24.12
CA PHE A 55 -1.63 -5.22 24.18
C PHE A 55 -2.87 -4.55 23.56
N PHE A 56 -3.47 -5.21 22.57
CA PHE A 56 -4.69 -4.77 21.86
C PHE A 56 -5.99 -5.13 22.58
N LYS A 57 -5.95 -5.62 23.83
CA LYS A 57 -7.16 -5.78 24.66
C LYS A 57 -7.85 -4.43 24.91
N THR A 58 -7.05 -3.37 24.98
CA THR A 58 -7.52 -1.98 25.03
C THR A 58 -7.36 -1.36 23.64
N PRO A 59 -8.27 -0.48 23.18
CA PRO A 59 -8.03 0.29 21.96
C PRO A 59 -6.75 1.11 22.09
N ARG A 60 -5.82 0.92 21.15
CA ARG A 60 -4.54 1.64 21.12
C ARG A 60 -4.29 2.27 19.77
N VAL A 61 -3.82 3.51 19.77
CA VAL A 61 -3.38 4.19 18.54
C VAL A 61 -2.00 3.70 18.11
N ILE A 62 -1.67 3.88 16.84
CA ILE A 62 -0.34 3.52 16.29
C ILE A 62 0.82 4.14 17.08
N GLY A 63 0.66 5.37 17.58
CA GLY A 63 1.69 6.06 18.37
C GLY A 63 2.00 5.35 19.68
N ASP A 64 0.98 4.88 20.40
CA ASP A 64 1.13 4.07 21.61
C ASP A 64 1.84 2.75 21.32
N ILE A 65 1.49 2.09 20.21
CA ILE A 65 2.11 0.81 19.82
C ILE A 65 3.60 1.00 19.58
N VAL A 66 3.97 2.05 18.83
CA VAL A 66 5.37 2.40 18.57
C VAL A 66 6.11 2.70 19.87
N SER A 67 5.53 3.57 20.71
CA SER A 67 6.12 3.95 22.00
C SER A 67 6.30 2.75 22.92
N HIS A 68 5.33 1.83 22.96
CA HIS A 68 5.42 0.60 23.72
C HIS A 68 6.56 -0.29 23.19
N CYS A 69 6.72 -0.40 21.88
CA CYS A 69 7.84 -1.14 21.26
C CYS A 69 9.20 -0.51 21.56
N GLU A 70 9.29 0.81 21.57
CA GLU A 70 10.53 1.52 21.87
C GLU A 70 10.94 1.34 23.33
N VAL A 71 10.00 1.48 24.27
CA VAL A 71 10.28 1.42 25.71
C VAL A 71 10.43 -0.02 26.21
N ASN A 72 9.53 -0.93 25.83
CA ASN A 72 9.48 -2.28 26.40
C ASN A 72 10.35 -3.29 25.64
N LEU A 73 10.54 -3.08 24.34
CA LEU A 73 11.26 -4.01 23.47
C LEU A 73 12.61 -3.44 23.00
N ALA A 74 12.96 -2.21 23.42
CA ALA A 74 14.16 -1.48 23.01
C ALA A 74 14.32 -1.42 21.48
N ARG A 75 13.20 -1.46 20.74
CA ARG A 75 13.18 -1.49 19.27
C ARG A 75 12.56 -0.23 18.73
N LYS A 76 13.37 0.55 18.02
CA LYS A 76 12.92 1.69 17.22
C LYS A 76 12.17 1.21 15.98
N ILE A 77 10.85 1.19 16.08
CA ILE A 77 9.96 0.80 14.99
C ILE A 77 9.22 2.04 14.51
N LYS A 78 9.13 2.22 13.19
CA LYS A 78 8.35 3.33 12.63
C LYS A 78 6.89 2.92 12.47
N ALA A 79 5.98 3.87 12.69
CA ALA A 79 4.56 3.71 12.40
C ALA A 79 4.31 3.19 10.97
N SER A 80 5.08 3.66 10.00
CA SER A 80 4.99 3.24 8.60
C SER A 80 5.27 1.75 8.40
N ASP A 81 6.22 1.17 9.15
CA ASP A 81 6.58 -0.25 9.08
C ASP A 81 5.48 -1.17 9.60
N ILE A 82 4.79 -0.77 10.67
CA ILE A 82 3.72 -1.58 11.28
C ILE A 82 2.34 -1.32 10.67
N SER A 83 2.11 -0.14 10.07
CA SER A 83 0.81 0.24 9.50
C SER A 83 0.32 -0.76 8.45
N GLY A 84 1.24 -1.27 7.61
CA GLY A 84 0.92 -2.25 6.58
C GLY A 84 0.51 -3.60 7.16
N LYS A 85 1.17 -4.08 8.23
CA LYS A 85 0.80 -5.34 8.90
C LYS A 85 -0.49 -5.18 9.70
N LEU A 86 -0.67 -4.07 10.42
CA LEU A 86 -1.91 -3.76 11.13
C LEU A 86 -3.11 -3.77 10.18
N GLY A 87 -2.98 -3.14 9.01
CA GLY A 87 -4.03 -3.18 7.98
C GLY A 87 -4.35 -4.59 7.48
N ARG A 88 -3.35 -5.47 7.38
CA ARG A 88 -3.55 -6.88 7.02
C ARG A 88 -4.27 -7.65 8.13
N MET A 89 -3.86 -7.48 9.39
CA MET A 89 -4.52 -8.11 10.54
C MET A 89 -5.98 -7.69 10.64
N VAL A 90 -6.30 -6.42 10.35
CA VAL A 90 -7.68 -5.96 10.28
C VAL A 90 -8.47 -6.63 9.15
N ARG A 91 -7.85 -6.81 7.97
CA ARG A 91 -8.49 -7.53 6.85
C ARG A 91 -8.67 -9.02 7.12
N ASN A 92 -7.76 -9.62 7.88
CA ASN A 92 -7.83 -11.02 8.30
C ASN A 92 -8.84 -11.26 9.43
N GLY A 93 -9.40 -10.19 10.03
CA GLY A 93 -10.28 -10.31 11.19
C GLY A 93 -9.56 -10.60 12.51
N GLU A 94 -8.24 -10.36 12.60
CA GLU A 94 -7.47 -10.50 13.85
C GLU A 94 -7.61 -9.25 14.74
N LEU A 95 -7.75 -8.07 14.11
CA LEU A 95 -7.92 -6.78 14.77
C LEU A 95 -9.12 -6.04 14.19
N THR A 96 -9.69 -5.14 14.97
CA THR A 96 -10.62 -4.13 14.48
C THR A 96 -10.00 -2.76 14.60
N ARG A 97 -10.27 -1.88 13.63
CA ARG A 97 -9.86 -0.48 13.67
C ARG A 97 -11.09 0.42 13.82
N ASN A 98 -11.04 1.35 14.76
CA ASN A 98 -12.02 2.42 14.91
C ASN A 98 -11.33 3.78 14.79
N LYS A 99 -12.06 4.79 14.34
CA LYS A 99 -11.57 6.17 14.32
C LYS A 99 -12.03 6.86 15.60
N ASN A 100 -11.11 7.44 16.34
CA ASN A 100 -11.42 8.17 17.58
C ASN A 100 -11.79 9.64 17.30
N ALA A 101 -12.16 10.37 18.35
CA ALA A 101 -12.54 11.79 18.25
C ALA A 101 -11.42 12.69 17.71
N ASP A 102 -10.16 12.29 17.92
CA ASP A 102 -8.97 12.96 17.42
C ASP A 102 -8.68 12.66 15.94
N GLY A 103 -9.48 11.79 15.32
CA GLY A 103 -9.32 11.38 13.92
C GLY A 103 -8.21 10.33 13.72
N GLN A 104 -7.65 9.77 14.79
CA GLN A 104 -6.67 8.70 14.76
C GLN A 104 -7.34 7.32 14.71
N TYR A 105 -6.63 6.34 14.14
CA TYR A 105 -7.08 4.95 14.15
C TYR A 105 -6.60 4.25 15.42
N GLU A 106 -7.56 3.75 16.18
CA GLU A 106 -7.37 2.86 17.31
C GLU A 106 -7.57 1.42 16.87
N TYR A 107 -6.67 0.56 17.31
CA TYR A 107 -6.68 -0.87 17.03
C TYR A 107 -7.02 -1.61 18.31
N LYS A 108 -7.95 -2.56 18.23
CA LYS A 108 -8.30 -3.49 19.31
C LYS A 108 -8.42 -4.91 18.75
N ASN A 109 -8.33 -5.93 19.60
CA ASN A 109 -8.65 -7.30 19.18
C ASN A 109 -10.06 -7.38 18.60
N ALA A 110 -10.20 -8.14 17.52
CA ALA A 110 -11.49 -8.40 16.88
C ALA A 110 -12.45 -9.16 17.80
#